data_AF-A0A3M5U272-F1
#
_entry.id   AF-A0A3M5U272-F1
#
_cell.length_a   1.000
_cell.length_b   1.000
_cell.length_c   1.000
_cell.angle_alpha   90.00
_cell.angle_beta   90.00
_cell.angle_gamma   90.00
#
_symmetry.space_group_name_H-M   'P 1'
#
loop_
_entity.id
_entity.type
_entity.pdbx_description
1 polymer ?
#
loop_
_entity_poly.entity_id
_entity_poly.type
_entity_poly.pdbx_seq_one_letter_code
_entity_poly.pdbx_strand_id
1 'polypeptide(L)'
;MNRKVIIDTDMGWDDVLSIAYLMKRPDIDIIGITVTGCGETDLGWGVIIAQHLLGIGNQLDTVVARGTDQPLEYDNRFSAAIQK
;
A
#
# COMPACT_ATOMS: atom_id res chain seq x y z
N MET A 1 -24.11 -2.31 -7.32
CA MET A 1 -22.85 -2.15 -8.09
C MET A 1 -21.72 -2.02 -7.08
N ASN A 2 -20.64 -2.78 -7.25
CA ASN A 2 -19.48 -2.66 -6.36
C ASN A 2 -18.65 -1.44 -6.78
N ARG A 3 -18.18 -0.69 -5.79
CA ARG A 3 -17.33 0.48 -6.00
C ARG A 3 -15.91 0.01 -6.23
N LYS A 4 -15.40 0.29 -7.43
CA LYS A 4 -14.02 -0.02 -7.82
C LYS A 4 -13.05 0.96 -7.18
N VAL A 5 -11.98 0.45 -6.56
CA VAL A 5 -10.97 1.27 -5.89
C VAL A 5 -9.56 0.83 -6.27
N ILE A 6 -8.68 1.82 -6.41
CA ILE A 6 -7.22 1.63 -6.43
C ILE A 6 -6.70 2.19 -5.11
N ILE A 7 -5.78 1.48 -4.48
CA ILE A 7 -5.17 1.87 -3.20
C ILE A 7 -3.72 2.22 -3.44
N ASP A 8 -3.32 3.44 -3.07
CA ASP A 8 -1.92 3.88 -3.06
C ASP A 8 -1.45 3.91 -1.60
N THR A 9 -0.32 3.26 -1.32
CA THR A 9 0.12 2.98 0.07
C THR A 9 1.63 2.82 0.16
N ASP A 10 2.21 3.20 1.30
CA ASP A 10 3.59 2.91 1.71
C ASP A 10 3.69 1.66 2.62
N MET A 11 2.61 0.90 2.72
CA MET A 11 2.51 -0.40 3.39
C MET A 11 2.87 -0.38 4.87
N GLY A 12 2.47 0.71 5.56
CA GLY A 12 2.47 0.78 7.02
C GLY A 12 1.57 -0.28 7.64
N TRP A 13 1.75 -0.52 8.94
CA TRP A 13 0.95 -1.54 9.64
C TRP A 13 -0.55 -1.21 9.66
N ASP A 14 -0.90 0.07 9.68
CA ASP A 14 -2.27 0.58 9.63
C ASP A 14 -2.87 0.52 8.21
N ASP A 15 -2.06 0.65 7.16
CA ASP A 15 -2.50 0.38 5.78
C ASP A 15 -2.91 -1.08 5.61
N VAL A 16 -2.11 -2.01 6.15
CA VAL A 16 -2.39 -3.45 6.10
C VAL A 16 -3.75 -3.75 6.73
N LEU A 17 -4.06 -3.14 7.87
CA LEU A 17 -5.36 -3.27 8.52
C LEU A 17 -6.49 -2.66 7.69
N SER A 18 -6.25 -1.51 7.05
CA SER A 18 -7.22 -0.82 6.21
C SER A 18 -7.56 -1.62 4.94
N ILE A 19 -6.55 -2.17 4.28
CA ILE A 19 -6.71 -3.04 3.11
C ILE A 19 -7.45 -4.33 3.50
N ALA A 20 -7.07 -4.96 4.62
CA ALA A 20 -7.76 -6.16 5.13
C ALA A 20 -9.24 -5.87 5.45
N TYR A 21 -9.55 -4.69 5.99
CA TYR A 21 -10.93 -4.25 6.19
C TYR A 21 -11.69 -4.09 4.87
N LEU A 22 -11.09 -3.43 3.87
CA LEU A 22 -11.69 -3.24 2.55
C LEU A 22 -11.94 -4.56 1.82
N MET A 23 -11.05 -5.55 1.95
CA MET A 23 -11.26 -6.90 1.40
C MET A 23 -12.51 -7.60 1.94
N LYS A 24 -13.00 -7.21 3.14
CA LYS A 24 -14.21 -7.77 3.75
C LYS A 24 -15.48 -6.97 3.41
N ARG A 25 -15.36 -5.85 2.70
CA ARG A 25 -16.50 -5.03 2.31
C ARG A 25 -17.12 -5.58 1.01
N PRO A 26 -18.38 -6.08 1.04
CA PRO A 26 -19.00 -6.65 -0.15
C PRO A 26 -19.34 -5.60 -1.23
N ASP A 27 -19.36 -4.32 -0.86
CA ASP A 27 -19.62 -3.19 -1.75
C ASP A 27 -18.36 -2.60 -2.39
N ILE A 28 -17.16 -3.13 -2.07
CA ILE A 28 -15.87 -2.66 -2.60
C ILE A 28 -15.26 -3.73 -3.50
N ASP A 29 -14.67 -3.28 -4.60
CA ASP A 29 -13.90 -4.09 -5.55
C ASP A 29 -12.50 -3.46 -5.66
N ILE A 30 -11.49 -4.10 -5.06
CA ILE A 30 -10.11 -3.63 -5.11
C ILE A 30 -9.53 -4.08 -6.44
N ILE A 31 -9.31 -3.13 -7.35
CA ILE A 31 -8.87 -3.43 -8.72
C ILE A 31 -7.37 -3.25 -8.92
N GLY A 32 -6.67 -2.71 -7.91
CA GLY A 32 -5.22 -2.58 -7.93
C GLY A 32 -4.66 -1.94 -6.66
N ILE A 33 -3.40 -2.23 -6.38
CA ILE A 33 -2.60 -1.60 -5.33
C ILE A 33 -1.35 -1.00 -5.97
N THR A 34 -1.06 0.27 -5.70
CA THR A 34 0.21 0.92 -5.99
C THR A 34 1.00 1.06 -4.69
N VAL A 35 2.28 0.71 -4.72
CA VAL A 35 3.16 0.80 -3.53
C VAL A 35 4.21 1.87 -3.75
N THR A 36 4.32 2.83 -2.84
CA THR A 36 5.40 3.82 -2.78
C THR A 36 6.46 3.41 -1.76
N GLY A 37 7.73 3.70 -2.05
CA GLY A 37 8.83 3.56 -1.10
C GLY A 37 9.11 4.81 -0.28
N CYS A 38 8.31 5.86 -0.48
CA CYS A 38 8.47 7.14 0.21
C CYS A 38 7.50 7.18 1.39
N GLY A 39 7.88 6.53 2.50
CA GLY A 39 7.00 6.39 3.67
C GLY A 39 7.57 5.47 4.75
N GLU A 40 6.73 4.61 5.31
CA GLU A 40 7.10 3.71 6.41
C GLU A 40 7.96 2.51 5.95
N THR A 41 7.66 1.91 4.79
CA THR A 41 8.40 0.74 4.29
C THR A 41 9.32 1.06 3.12
N ASP A 42 10.42 0.30 3.03
CA ASP A 42 11.20 0.21 1.80
C ASP A 42 10.34 -0.34 0.66
N LEU A 43 10.49 0.21 -0.55
CA LEU A 43 9.65 -0.13 -1.70
C LEU A 43 9.61 -1.63 -2.00
N GLY A 44 10.75 -2.33 -1.91
CA GLY A 44 10.81 -3.75 -2.21
C GLY A 44 10.01 -4.56 -1.20
N TRP A 45 10.20 -4.25 0.09
CA TRP A 45 9.46 -4.90 1.17
C TRP A 45 7.97 -4.56 1.16
N GLY A 46 7.60 -3.31 0.88
CA GLY A 46 6.20 -2.90 0.74
C GLY A 46 5.48 -3.71 -0.34
N VAL A 47 6.08 -3.87 -1.52
CA VAL A 47 5.50 -4.68 -2.61
C VAL A 47 5.29 -6.13 -2.18
N ILE A 48 6.25 -6.72 -1.46
CA ILE A 48 6.15 -8.08 -0.93
C ILE A 48 5.00 -8.18 0.08
N ILE A 49 4.90 -7.24 1.03
CA ILE A 49 3.80 -7.21 2.02
C ILE A 49 2.45 -7.12 1.30
N ALA A 50 2.31 -6.25 0.29
CA ALA A 50 1.07 -6.09 -0.47
C ALA A 50 0.64 -7.40 -1.16
N GLN A 51 1.60 -8.09 -1.82
CA GLN A 51 1.35 -9.37 -2.48
C GLN A 51 0.93 -10.46 -1.48
N HIS A 52 1.61 -10.54 -0.33
CA HIS A 52 1.26 -11.51 0.71
C HIS A 52 -0.10 -11.22 1.33
N LEU A 53 -0.44 -9.95 1.56
CA LEU A 53 -1.75 -9.54 2.07
C LEU A 53 -2.88 -9.92 1.11
N LEU A 54 -2.71 -9.66 -0.19
CA LEU A 54 -3.65 -10.10 -1.23
C LEU A 54 -3.78 -11.63 -1.24
N GLY A 55 -2.68 -12.37 -1.07
CA GLY A 55 -2.68 -13.83 -0.93
C GLY A 55 -3.50 -14.31 0.27
N ILE A 56 -3.32 -13.70 1.44
CA ILE A 56 -4.11 -13.99 2.65
C ILE A 56 -5.60 -13.69 2.40
N GLY A 57 -5.90 -12.62 1.66
CA GLY A 57 -7.26 -12.22 1.30
C GLY A 57 -7.89 -13.02 0.15
N ASN A 58 -7.16 -13.95 -0.47
CA ASN A 58 -7.54 -14.66 -1.69
C ASN A 58 -7.92 -13.72 -2.85
N GLN A 59 -7.16 -12.63 -3.01
CA GLN A 59 -7.34 -11.56 -4.00
C GLN A 59 -6.22 -11.58 -5.07
N LEU A 60 -5.82 -12.77 -5.52
CA LEU A 60 -4.64 -12.96 -6.37
C LEU A 60 -4.75 -12.34 -7.77
N ASP A 61 -5.95 -11.98 -8.22
CA ASP A 61 -6.18 -11.30 -9.50
C ASP A 61 -5.94 -9.78 -9.40
N THR A 62 -5.79 -9.23 -8.19
CA THR A 62 -5.51 -7.80 -7.98
C THR A 62 -4.07 -7.50 -8.34
N VAL A 63 -3.85 -6.55 -9.25
CA VAL A 63 -2.51 -6.13 -9.67
C VAL A 63 -1.83 -5.32 -8.56
N VAL A 64 -0.57 -5.65 -8.25
CA VAL A 64 0.32 -4.81 -7.45
C VAL A 64 1.32 -4.13 -8.37
N ALA A 65 1.31 -2.81 -8.40
CA ALA A 65 2.22 -1.99 -9.19
C ALA A 65 3.26 -1.32 -8.29
N ARG A 66 4.54 -1.46 -8.67
CA ARG A 66 5.66 -0.82 -7.99
C ARG A 66 5.73 0.65 -8.38
N GLY A 67 5.70 1.54 -7.39
CA GLY A 67 5.84 2.99 -7.55
C GLY A 67 7.30 3.45 -7.49
N THR A 68 7.51 4.64 -6.95
CA THR A 68 8.84 5.28 -6.80
C THR A 68 9.47 4.98 -5.43
N ASP A 69 10.79 4.83 -5.39
CA ASP A 69 11.58 4.75 -4.15
C ASP A 69 12.20 6.10 -3.74
N GLN A 70 12.00 7.15 -4.55
CA GLN A 70 12.43 8.51 -4.27
C GLN A 70 11.27 9.50 -4.37
N PRO A 71 11.25 10.53 -3.50
CA PRO A 71 10.24 11.57 -3.59
C PRO A 71 10.50 12.43 -4.83
N LEU A 72 9.49 13.19 -5.26
CA LEU A 72 9.64 14.09 -6.40
C LEU A 72 10.65 15.22 -6.12
N GLU A 73 10.75 15.65 -4.87
CA GLU A 73 11.71 16.63 -4.37
C GLU A 73 12.23 16.17 -2.99
N TYR A 74 13.44 16.62 -2.62
CA TYR A 74 14.15 16.32 -1.36
C TYR A 74 14.72 14.89 -1.25
N ASP A 75 15.33 14.60 -0.10
CA ASP A 75 15.97 13.32 0.20
C ASP A 75 15.18 12.65 1.32
N ASN A 76 14.60 11.47 1.10
CA ASN A 76 13.87 10.59 2.05
C ASN A 76 14.34 10.66 3.52
N ARG A 77 14.00 11.75 4.22
CA ARG A 77 14.50 12.06 5.56
C ARG A 77 13.33 12.55 6.38
N PHE A 78 13.18 11.96 7.57
CA PHE A 78 12.29 12.51 8.57
C PHE A 78 12.72 13.93 8.93
N SER A 79 11.74 14.83 9.03
CA SER A 79 12.00 16.21 9.42
C SER A 79 12.70 16.25 10.78
N ALA A 80 13.83 16.97 10.84
CA ALA A 80 14.56 17.20 12.09
C ALA A 80 13.69 17.90 13.15
N ALA A 81 12.60 18.57 12.76
CA ALA A 81 11.68 19.22 13.68
C ALA A 81 10.77 18.25 14.46
N ILE A 82 10.75 16.96 14.10
CA ILE A 82 9.84 15.95 14.69
C ILE A 82 10.63 14.87 15.47
N GLN A 83 11.95 15.00 15.60
CA GLN A 83 12.73 14.11 16.46
C GLN A 83 12.43 14.41 17.93
N LYS A 84 11.62 13.56 18.57
CA LYS A 84 11.40 13.53 20.02
C LYS A 84 12.57 12.89 20.75
#